data_AF-A0A7W2FME9-F1
#
_entry.id   AF-A0A7W2FME9-F1
#
_cell.length_a   1.000
_cell.length_b   1.000
_cell.length_c   1.000
_cell.angle_alpha   90.00
_cell.angle_beta   90.00
_cell.angle_gamma   90.00
#
_symmetry.space_group_name_H-M   'P 1'
#
loop_
_entity.id
_entity.type
_entity.pdbx_description
1 polymer ?
#
loop_
_entity_poly.entity_id
_entity_poly.type
_entity_poly.pdbx_seq_one_letter_code
_entity_poly.pdbx_strand_id
1 'polypeptide(L)'
;MFEPLEPQEEQVIVGLSALNKSTQLDCDYFIPFNQLSEDVIAELQLDLLLVSGASALQTALVKFWCEEIGCVAACVESLDHDEKVVEQVIANVKTKLDSRDFPNNIDVADIRYLADDDHQLLAFNSEEKLIEFLSDEDCPCVTGLLYLAHGEFDLENYQTCSNKLSACLSDNATFFYSYCSQGMGECSALVSVSR
;
A
#
# COMPACT_ATOMS: atom_id res chain seq x y z
N MET A 1 19.85 -24.28 32.42
CA MET A 1 18.55 -24.03 31.77
C MET A 1 18.83 -23.03 30.68
N PHE A 2 18.61 -23.39 29.42
CA PHE A 2 18.68 -22.45 28.30
C PHE A 2 17.31 -21.77 28.26
N GLU A 3 17.26 -20.47 28.55
CA GLU A 3 16.10 -19.67 28.19
C GLU A 3 16.03 -19.66 26.65
N PRO A 4 14.89 -20.03 26.04
CA PRO A 4 14.73 -19.83 24.62
C PRO A 4 14.82 -18.31 24.37
N LEU A 5 15.76 -17.91 23.52
CA LEU A 5 15.71 -16.59 22.89
C LEU A 5 14.35 -16.57 22.17
N GLU A 6 13.41 -15.78 22.68
CA GLU A 6 12.24 -15.42 21.87
C GLU A 6 12.80 -14.86 20.57
N PRO A 7 12.44 -15.41 19.40
CA PRO A 7 12.84 -14.80 18.15
C PRO A 7 12.31 -13.37 18.20
N GLN A 8 13.22 -12.38 18.30
CA GLN A 8 12.87 -11.01 17.99
C GLN A 8 12.45 -11.04 16.53
N GLU A 9 11.15 -11.10 16.28
CA GLU A 9 10.61 -10.96 14.94
C GLU A 9 11.13 -9.63 14.41
N GLU A 10 11.92 -9.68 13.35
CA GLU A 10 12.43 -8.49 12.67
C GLU A 10 11.23 -7.59 12.34
N GLN A 11 11.25 -6.40 12.92
CA GLN A 11 10.20 -5.42 12.70
C GLN A 11 10.38 -4.84 11.30
N VAL A 12 9.34 -4.97 10.47
CA VAL A 12 9.31 -4.36 9.14
C VAL A 12 9.47 -2.85 9.26
N ILE A 13 10.42 -2.27 8.52
CA ILE A 13 10.66 -0.83 8.47
C ILE A 13 10.02 -0.26 7.20
N VAL A 14 8.87 0.37 7.37
CA VAL A 14 8.13 1.01 6.26
C VAL A 14 8.39 2.52 6.25
N GLY A 15 8.96 3.03 5.15
CA GLY A 15 9.13 4.45 4.88
C GLY A 15 8.02 5.03 4.01
N LEU A 16 7.74 6.32 4.19
CA LEU A 16 6.84 7.09 3.33
C LEU A 16 7.61 8.20 2.62
N SER A 17 7.33 8.44 1.34
CA SER A 17 7.86 9.59 0.62
C SER A 17 6.77 10.36 -0.12
N ALA A 18 6.83 11.68 -0.03
CA ALA A 18 5.96 12.60 -0.75
C ALA A 18 6.68 13.93 -0.96
N LEU A 19 6.15 14.81 -1.81
CA LEU A 19 6.71 16.14 -2.06
C LEU A 19 6.84 16.97 -0.78
N ASN A 20 5.80 16.96 0.05
CA ASN A 20 5.75 17.70 1.32
C ASN A 20 5.23 16.80 2.44
N LYS A 21 5.64 17.10 3.68
CA LYS A 21 5.11 16.41 4.86
C LYS A 21 3.72 16.97 5.19
N SER A 22 2.68 16.16 5.06
CA SER A 22 1.34 16.49 5.52
C SER A 22 1.09 15.94 6.93
N THR A 23 -0.03 16.31 7.55
CA THR A 23 -0.44 15.75 8.85
C THR A 23 -0.73 14.25 8.78
N GLN A 24 -1.09 13.73 7.60
CA GLN A 24 -1.34 12.29 7.41
C GLN A 24 -0.04 11.49 7.30
N LEU A 25 1.04 12.15 6.89
CA LEU A 25 2.37 11.57 6.74
C LEU A 25 3.29 11.95 7.92
N ASP A 26 2.72 12.38 9.05
CA ASP A 26 3.48 12.65 10.27
C ASP A 26 3.81 11.36 11.01
N CYS A 27 4.75 10.62 10.44
CA CYS A 27 5.19 9.32 10.92
C CYS A 27 6.72 9.21 10.93
N ASP A 28 7.20 8.18 11.60
CA ASP A 28 8.61 7.78 11.53
C ASP A 28 8.95 7.33 10.10
N TYR A 29 10.21 7.57 9.70
CA TYR A 29 10.72 7.22 8.36
C TYR A 29 10.03 7.95 7.20
N PHE A 30 9.45 9.13 7.45
CA PHE A 30 9.05 10.03 6.37
C PHE A 30 10.27 10.70 5.70
N ILE A 31 10.36 10.61 4.38
CA ILE A 31 11.43 11.18 3.56
C ILE A 31 10.82 12.11 2.51
N PRO A 32 11.04 13.43 2.57
CA PRO A 32 10.66 14.34 1.49
C PRO A 32 11.23 13.88 0.15
N PHE A 33 10.45 13.91 -0.93
CA PHE A 33 10.87 13.38 -2.23
C PHE A 33 12.16 14.03 -2.75
N ASN A 34 12.37 15.32 -2.47
CA ASN A 34 13.60 16.05 -2.85
C ASN A 34 14.86 15.64 -2.07
N GLN A 35 14.70 14.88 -0.99
CA GLN A 35 15.77 14.31 -0.17
C GLN A 35 15.91 12.80 -0.39
N LEU A 36 15.01 12.19 -1.17
CA LEU A 36 15.04 10.78 -1.46
C LEU A 36 16.24 10.45 -2.38
N SER A 37 17.08 9.54 -1.92
CA SER A 37 18.22 9.01 -2.68
C SER A 37 18.51 7.57 -2.25
N GLU A 38 19.29 6.87 -3.07
CA GLU A 38 19.81 5.54 -2.76
C GLU A 38 20.49 5.48 -1.37
N ASP A 39 21.39 6.42 -1.09
CA ASP A 39 22.10 6.48 0.19
C ASP A 39 21.15 6.59 1.39
N VAL A 40 20.08 7.39 1.27
CA VAL A 40 19.09 7.58 2.35
C VAL A 40 18.28 6.31 2.56
N ILE A 41 17.86 5.63 1.48
CA ILE A 41 17.13 4.36 1.57
C ILE A 41 18.01 3.30 2.24
N ALA A 42 19.29 3.23 1.87
CA ALA A 42 20.24 2.29 2.44
C ALA A 42 20.56 2.57 3.92
N GLU A 43 20.72 3.84 4.29
CA GLU A 43 20.97 4.26 5.68
C GLU A 43 19.81 3.88 6.60
N LEU A 44 18.57 4.04 6.11
CA LEU A 44 17.36 3.75 6.88
C LEU A 44 16.96 2.26 6.87
N GLN A 45 17.60 1.45 6.02
CA GLN A 45 17.35 0.01 5.91
C GLN A 45 15.86 -0.32 5.72
N LEU A 46 15.19 0.41 4.82
CA LEU A 46 13.75 0.25 4.61
C LEU A 46 13.44 -1.08 3.91
N ASP A 47 12.45 -1.82 4.42
CA ASP A 47 11.90 -3.00 3.75
C ASP A 47 10.90 -2.61 2.65
N LEU A 48 10.15 -1.53 2.88
CA LEU A 48 9.13 -1.00 1.99
C LEU A 48 9.17 0.53 1.99
N LEU A 49 9.12 1.12 0.80
CA LEU A 49 8.98 2.55 0.57
C LEU A 49 7.69 2.81 -0.22
N LEU A 50 6.72 3.46 0.42
CA LEU A 50 5.49 3.92 -0.21
C LEU A 50 5.67 5.37 -0.67
N VAL A 51 5.48 5.64 -1.96
CA VAL A 51 5.75 6.96 -2.56
C VAL A 51 4.49 7.56 -3.15
N SER A 52 4.18 8.79 -2.76
CA SER A 52 3.09 9.60 -3.30
C SER A 52 3.62 10.64 -4.30
N GLY A 53 2.90 10.84 -5.40
CA GLY A 53 3.11 11.97 -6.31
C GLY A 53 4.37 11.87 -7.19
N ALA A 54 4.90 10.67 -7.41
CA ALA A 54 6.02 10.45 -8.32
C ALA A 54 5.53 10.42 -9.78
N SER A 55 6.18 11.18 -10.66
CA SER A 55 6.04 11.03 -12.11
C SER A 55 6.61 9.69 -12.60
N ALA A 56 6.26 9.23 -13.80
CA ALA A 56 6.78 7.97 -14.35
C ALA A 56 8.32 7.84 -14.32
N LEU A 57 9.04 8.94 -14.59
CA LEU A 57 10.51 8.96 -14.53
C LEU A 57 11.03 8.86 -13.08
N GLN A 58 10.35 9.53 -12.15
CA GLN A 58 10.64 9.44 -10.72
C GLN A 58 10.35 8.05 -10.17
N THR A 59 9.24 7.42 -10.56
CA THR A 59 8.87 6.05 -10.21
C THR A 59 9.95 5.06 -10.65
N ALA A 60 10.39 5.14 -11.91
CA ALA A 60 11.46 4.28 -12.41
C ALA A 60 12.78 4.48 -11.64
N LEU A 61 13.13 5.72 -11.30
CA LEU A 61 14.33 6.04 -10.53
C LEU A 61 14.27 5.49 -9.11
N VAL A 62 13.14 5.65 -8.42
CA VAL A 62 12.96 5.12 -7.06
C VAL A 62 12.98 3.60 -7.04
N LYS A 63 12.29 2.96 -7.99
CA LYS A 63 12.30 1.49 -8.13
C LYS A 63 13.72 0.97 -8.32
N PHE A 64 14.50 1.61 -9.19
CA PHE A 64 15.91 1.28 -9.39
C PHE A 64 16.75 1.37 -8.10
N TRP A 65 16.63 2.47 -7.34
CA TRP A 65 17.36 2.61 -6.07
C TRP A 65 16.94 1.54 -5.04
N CYS A 66 15.64 1.27 -4.95
CA CYS A 66 15.11 0.30 -4.00
C CYS A 66 15.53 -1.14 -4.35
N GLU A 67 15.54 -1.51 -5.63
CA GLU A 67 15.94 -2.85 -6.09
C GLU A 67 17.38 -3.20 -5.69
N GLU A 68 18.34 -2.29 -5.90
CA GLU A 68 19.75 -2.51 -5.54
C GLU A 68 19.97 -2.72 -4.04
N ILE A 69 19.10 -2.14 -3.21
CA ILE A 69 19.19 -2.19 -1.74
C ILE A 69 18.33 -3.34 -1.16
N GLY A 70 17.46 -3.96 -1.96
CA GLY A 70 16.51 -4.97 -1.50
C GLY A 70 15.25 -4.40 -0.83
N CYS A 71 14.99 -3.10 -1.02
CA CYS A 71 13.78 -2.42 -0.57
C CYS A 71 12.65 -2.59 -1.60
N VAL A 72 11.40 -2.72 -1.16
CA VAL A 72 10.24 -2.69 -2.06
C VAL A 72 9.83 -1.25 -2.31
N ALA A 73 9.72 -0.83 -3.57
CA ALA A 73 9.18 0.48 -3.94
C ALA A 73 7.74 0.35 -4.44
N ALA A 74 6.80 0.97 -3.73
CA ALA A 74 5.41 1.09 -4.15
C ALA A 74 5.09 2.56 -4.43
N CYS A 75 5.21 2.96 -5.70
CA CYS A 75 4.83 4.30 -6.15
C CYS A 75 3.34 4.32 -6.48
N VAL A 76 2.59 5.09 -5.70
CA VAL A 76 1.13 5.10 -5.69
C VAL A 76 0.62 6.41 -6.30
N GLU A 77 -0.39 6.28 -7.15
CA GLU A 77 -1.07 7.39 -7.81
C GLU A 77 -2.57 7.32 -7.51
N SER A 78 -3.33 8.37 -7.85
CA SER A 78 -4.80 8.32 -7.84
C SER A 78 -5.32 8.71 -9.22
N LEU A 79 -6.53 8.25 -9.58
CA LEU A 79 -7.13 8.51 -10.89
C LEU A 79 -7.21 9.99 -11.25
N ASP A 80 -7.58 10.82 -10.27
CA ASP A 80 -7.78 12.26 -10.43
C ASP A 80 -6.54 13.09 -10.07
N HIS A 81 -5.40 12.45 -9.81
CA HIS A 81 -4.20 13.07 -9.23
C HIS A 81 -4.47 13.82 -7.90
N ASP A 82 -5.46 13.36 -7.13
CA ASP A 82 -5.69 13.82 -5.77
C ASP A 82 -4.65 13.19 -4.83
N GLU A 83 -3.63 13.98 -4.49
CA GLU A 83 -2.56 13.57 -3.57
C GLU A 83 -3.11 13.16 -2.20
N LYS A 84 -4.20 13.77 -1.71
CA LYS A 84 -4.73 13.43 -0.38
C LYS A 84 -5.27 12.02 -0.30
N VAL A 85 -5.84 11.52 -1.40
CA VAL A 85 -6.30 10.12 -1.48
C VAL A 85 -5.10 9.19 -1.35
N VAL A 86 -4.01 9.50 -2.08
CA VAL A 86 -2.78 8.70 -2.05
C VAL A 86 -2.16 8.73 -0.65
N GLU A 87 -1.95 9.92 -0.08
CA GLU A 87 -1.34 10.10 1.24
C GLU A 87 -2.11 9.34 2.33
N GLN A 88 -3.44 9.44 2.30
CA GLN A 88 -4.31 8.73 3.23
C GLN A 88 -4.18 7.21 3.10
N VAL A 89 -4.19 6.69 1.87
CA VAL A 89 -4.09 5.24 1.63
C VAL A 89 -2.72 4.71 2.07
N ILE A 90 -1.61 5.36 1.67
CA ILE A 90 -0.27 4.88 2.06
C ILE A 90 -0.03 5.00 3.56
N ALA A 91 -0.59 6.03 4.23
CA ALA A 91 -0.53 6.16 5.68
C ALA A 91 -1.30 5.03 6.39
N ASN A 92 -2.47 4.64 5.88
CA ASN A 92 -3.26 3.54 6.42
C ASN A 92 -2.60 2.17 6.18
N VAL A 93 -1.96 1.98 5.02
CA VAL A 93 -1.17 0.76 4.72
C VAL A 93 0.04 0.66 5.65
N LYS A 94 0.79 1.74 5.84
CA LYS A 94 1.87 1.78 6.83
C LYS A 94 1.36 1.48 8.24
N THR A 95 0.29 2.15 8.67
CA THR A 95 -0.35 1.89 9.97
C THR A 95 -0.70 0.42 10.14
N LYS A 96 -1.24 -0.23 9.10
CA LYS A 96 -1.59 -1.65 9.14
C LYS A 96 -0.36 -2.55 9.32
N LEU A 97 0.72 -2.29 8.60
CA LEU A 97 1.96 -3.06 8.69
C LEU A 97 2.66 -2.84 10.04
N ASP A 98 2.58 -1.63 10.59
CA ASP A 98 3.17 -1.28 11.88
C ASP A 98 2.36 -1.84 13.06
N SER A 99 1.02 -1.82 13.00
CA SER A 99 0.15 -2.13 14.15
C SER A 99 -0.03 -3.62 14.43
N ARG A 100 0.22 -4.48 13.43
CA ARG A 100 -0.09 -5.93 13.49
C ARG A 100 -1.55 -6.20 13.90
N ASP A 101 -2.46 -5.27 13.59
CA ASP A 101 -3.87 -5.36 13.94
C ASP A 101 -4.51 -6.63 13.38
N PHE A 102 -5.49 -7.18 14.08
CA PHE A 102 -6.25 -8.33 13.58
C PHE A 102 -7.20 -7.93 12.43
N PRO A 103 -7.27 -8.72 11.33
CA PRO A 103 -6.44 -9.88 11.03
C PRO A 103 -5.05 -9.44 10.56
N ASN A 104 -3.98 -10.00 11.15
CA ASN A 104 -2.61 -9.71 10.74
C ASN A 104 -2.20 -10.63 9.59
N ASN A 105 -2.81 -10.41 8.42
CA ASN A 105 -2.73 -11.29 7.25
C ASN A 105 -2.16 -10.59 6.00
N ILE A 106 -1.53 -9.43 6.17
CA ILE A 106 -0.89 -8.66 5.10
C ILE A 106 0.56 -8.38 5.50
N ASP A 107 1.48 -8.51 4.55
CA ASP A 107 2.89 -8.19 4.72
C ASP A 107 3.48 -7.42 3.51
N VAL A 108 4.79 -7.20 3.52
CA VAL A 108 5.52 -6.51 2.44
C VAL A 108 5.54 -7.32 1.14
N ALA A 109 5.46 -8.64 1.19
CA ALA A 109 5.44 -9.48 -0.01
C ALA A 109 4.13 -9.28 -0.80
N ASP A 110 3.01 -9.08 -0.11
CA ASP A 110 1.73 -8.75 -0.75
C ASP A 110 1.82 -7.40 -1.49
N ILE A 111 2.44 -6.39 -0.87
CA ILE A 111 2.65 -5.07 -1.50
C ILE A 111 3.64 -5.18 -2.68
N ARG A 112 4.71 -5.98 -2.54
CA ARG A 112 5.66 -6.25 -3.63
C ARG A 112 4.96 -6.83 -4.84
N TYR A 113 4.06 -7.79 -4.64
CA TYR A 113 3.29 -8.40 -5.71
C TYR A 113 2.43 -7.38 -6.47
N LEU A 114 1.80 -6.44 -5.74
CA LEU A 114 1.00 -5.39 -6.35
C LEU A 114 1.85 -4.32 -7.07
N ALA A 115 3.04 -4.06 -6.55
CA ALA A 115 3.95 -3.02 -7.03
C ALA A 115 4.94 -3.51 -8.10
N ASP A 116 4.64 -4.60 -8.82
CA ASP A 116 5.44 -5.11 -9.94
C ASP A 116 5.83 -3.99 -10.94
N ASP A 117 6.96 -4.14 -11.62
CA ASP A 117 7.56 -3.11 -12.48
C ASP A 117 6.72 -2.74 -13.69
N ASP A 118 5.94 -3.67 -14.22
CA ASP A 118 5.04 -3.42 -15.34
C ASP A 118 3.67 -2.87 -14.90
N HIS A 119 3.41 -2.79 -13.58
CA HIS A 119 2.12 -2.38 -13.05
C HIS A 119 2.09 -0.91 -12.60
N GLN A 120 0.93 -0.28 -12.79
CA GLN A 120 0.56 0.97 -12.12
C GLN A 120 -0.22 0.64 -10.85
N LEU A 121 0.07 1.37 -9.76
CA LEU A 121 -0.57 1.17 -8.47
C LEU A 121 -1.46 2.38 -8.13
N LEU A 122 -2.77 2.17 -8.06
CA LEU A 122 -3.78 3.21 -7.88
C LEU A 122 -4.40 3.15 -6.48
N ALA A 123 -4.51 4.31 -5.83
CA ALA A 123 -5.13 4.47 -4.51
C ALA A 123 -6.60 4.88 -4.60
N PHE A 124 -7.42 4.24 -3.75
CA PHE A 124 -8.82 4.59 -3.53
C PHE A 124 -9.11 4.64 -2.03
N ASN A 125 -9.84 5.66 -1.59
CA ASN A 125 -10.27 5.83 -0.19
C ASN A 125 -11.79 5.78 0.00
N SER A 126 -12.53 5.36 -1.03
CA SER A 126 -13.99 5.19 -1.03
C SER A 126 -14.37 3.91 -1.74
N GLU A 127 -15.27 3.13 -1.15
CA GLU A 127 -15.72 1.86 -1.72
C GLU A 127 -16.53 2.09 -3.00
N GLU A 128 -17.33 3.15 -3.04
CA GLU A 128 -18.15 3.52 -4.21
C GLU A 128 -17.27 3.75 -5.44
N LYS A 129 -16.26 4.62 -5.32
CA LYS A 129 -15.32 4.92 -6.42
C LYS A 129 -14.51 3.69 -6.86
N LEU A 130 -14.13 2.84 -5.91
CA LEU A 130 -13.41 1.59 -6.22
C LEU A 130 -14.30 0.67 -7.04
N ILE A 131 -15.54 0.46 -6.63
CA ILE A 131 -16.48 -0.44 -7.32
C ILE A 131 -16.81 0.12 -8.71
N GLU A 132 -17.03 1.43 -8.82
CA GLU A 132 -17.24 2.09 -10.11
C GLU A 132 -16.07 1.82 -11.06
N PHE A 133 -14.83 2.00 -10.59
CA PHE A 133 -13.61 1.71 -11.37
C PHE A 133 -13.50 0.23 -11.76
N LEU A 134 -13.72 -0.70 -10.82
CA LEU A 134 -13.62 -2.14 -11.09
C LEU A 134 -14.72 -2.67 -12.02
N SER A 135 -15.87 -1.99 -12.06
CA SER A 135 -17.02 -2.39 -12.87
C SER A 135 -17.05 -1.73 -14.25
N ASP A 136 -16.12 -0.82 -14.54
CA ASP A 136 -16.02 -0.15 -15.83
C ASP A 136 -15.53 -1.14 -16.91
N GLU A 137 -16.24 -1.23 -18.04
CA GLU A 137 -15.86 -2.11 -19.15
C GLU A 137 -14.58 -1.64 -19.84
N ASP A 138 -14.27 -0.34 -19.76
CA ASP A 138 -13.02 0.25 -20.27
C ASP A 138 -11.90 0.24 -19.21
N CYS A 139 -12.12 -0.40 -18.06
CA CYS A 139 -11.13 -0.48 -16.99
C CYS A 139 -9.86 -1.19 -17.50
N PRO A 140 -8.67 -0.61 -17.29
CA PRO A 140 -7.43 -1.27 -17.62
C PRO A 140 -7.27 -2.57 -16.81
N CYS A 141 -6.52 -3.54 -17.34
CA CYS A 141 -6.53 -4.90 -16.79
C CYS A 141 -6.01 -4.94 -15.35
N VAL A 142 -6.94 -5.11 -14.41
CA VAL A 142 -6.67 -5.21 -12.97
C VAL A 142 -6.03 -6.55 -12.68
N THR A 143 -4.80 -6.52 -12.20
CA THR A 143 -4.00 -7.71 -11.86
C THR A 143 -4.03 -8.02 -10.36
N GLY A 144 -4.34 -7.02 -9.52
CA GLY A 144 -4.54 -7.24 -8.10
C GLY A 144 -5.20 -6.10 -7.35
N LEU A 145 -5.70 -6.42 -6.17
CA LEU A 145 -6.34 -5.49 -5.24
C LEU A 145 -5.87 -5.81 -3.82
N LEU A 146 -5.39 -4.81 -3.09
CA LEU A 146 -5.37 -4.81 -1.64
C LEU A 146 -6.46 -3.88 -1.14
N TYR A 147 -7.36 -4.38 -0.30
CA TYR A 147 -8.39 -3.59 0.36
C TYR A 147 -8.25 -3.68 1.88
N LEU A 148 -8.30 -2.53 2.53
CA LEU A 148 -8.34 -2.35 3.97
C LEU A 148 -9.69 -1.74 4.35
N ALA A 149 -10.53 -2.53 5.02
CA ALA A 149 -11.68 -1.99 5.73
C ALA A 149 -11.20 -1.24 6.98
N HIS A 150 -11.92 -0.18 7.37
CA HIS A 150 -11.57 0.61 8.54
C HIS A 150 -12.52 0.36 9.71
N GLY A 151 -12.02 0.60 10.92
CA GLY A 151 -12.78 0.44 12.16
C GLY A 151 -12.70 -0.97 12.74
N GLU A 152 -13.68 -1.32 13.57
CA GLU A 152 -13.67 -2.60 14.27
C GLU A 152 -13.92 -3.76 13.31
N PHE A 153 -13.16 -4.84 13.51
CA PHE A 153 -13.34 -6.06 12.74
C PHE A 153 -14.70 -6.67 13.01
N ASP A 154 -15.44 -6.94 11.94
CA ASP A 154 -16.70 -7.67 11.97
C ASP A 154 -16.69 -8.75 10.88
N LEU A 155 -16.96 -9.99 11.27
CA LEU A 155 -16.83 -11.16 10.38
C LEU A 155 -17.89 -11.15 9.26
N GLU A 156 -19.10 -10.68 9.55
CA GLU A 156 -20.19 -10.64 8.57
C GLU A 156 -19.93 -9.57 7.51
N ASN A 157 -19.47 -8.39 7.92
CA ASN A 157 -19.00 -7.34 7.03
C ASN A 157 -17.78 -7.80 6.23
N TYR A 158 -16.83 -8.50 6.87
CA TYR A 158 -15.67 -9.06 6.19
C TYR A 158 -16.11 -9.95 5.01
N GLN A 159 -16.99 -10.93 5.27
CA GLN A 159 -17.46 -11.83 4.23
C GLN A 159 -18.27 -11.11 3.15
N THR A 160 -19.13 -10.17 3.55
CA THR A 160 -19.99 -9.45 2.62
C THR A 160 -19.20 -8.54 1.68
N CYS A 161 -18.31 -7.70 2.22
CA CYS A 161 -17.45 -6.81 1.43
C CYS A 161 -16.47 -7.62 0.56
N SER A 162 -15.86 -8.68 1.11
CA SER A 162 -14.97 -9.55 0.35
C SER A 162 -15.68 -10.16 -0.86
N ASN A 163 -16.89 -10.68 -0.69
CA ASN A 163 -17.66 -11.26 -1.79
C ASN A 163 -18.07 -10.22 -2.82
N LYS A 164 -18.45 -9.02 -2.37
CA LYS A 164 -18.84 -7.90 -3.24
C LYS A 164 -17.69 -7.47 -4.14
N LEU A 165 -16.49 -7.26 -3.57
CA LEU A 165 -15.30 -6.85 -4.32
C LEU A 165 -14.80 -7.98 -5.23
N SER A 166 -14.78 -9.23 -4.74
CA SER A 166 -14.37 -10.38 -5.55
C SER A 166 -15.25 -10.57 -6.78
N ALA A 167 -16.55 -10.25 -6.70
CA ALA A 167 -17.46 -10.33 -7.84
C ALA A 167 -17.18 -9.28 -8.93
N CYS A 168 -16.48 -8.19 -8.59
CA CYS A 168 -16.05 -7.15 -9.53
C CYS A 168 -14.66 -7.42 -10.13
N LEU A 169 -13.91 -8.39 -9.58
CA LEU A 169 -12.56 -8.70 -10.05
C LEU A 169 -12.58 -9.82 -11.10
N SER A 170 -11.59 -9.79 -11.99
CA SER A 170 -11.37 -10.92 -12.91
C SER A 170 -10.88 -12.15 -12.14
N ASP A 171 -11.18 -13.35 -12.65
CA ASP A 171 -10.73 -14.63 -12.04
C ASP A 171 -9.20 -14.74 -11.88
N ASN A 172 -8.44 -13.91 -12.62
CA ASN A 172 -6.97 -13.90 -12.58
C ASN A 172 -6.39 -12.83 -11.66
N ALA A 173 -7.22 -11.92 -11.12
CA ALA A 173 -6.76 -10.87 -10.23
C ALA A 173 -6.50 -11.43 -8.83
N THR A 174 -5.38 -11.02 -8.22
CA THR A 174 -5.09 -11.39 -6.83
C THR A 174 -5.77 -10.43 -5.86
N PHE A 175 -6.47 -10.95 -4.86
CA PHE A 175 -7.20 -10.13 -3.89
C PHE A 175 -6.72 -10.35 -2.47
N PHE A 176 -6.24 -9.28 -1.86
CA PHE A 176 -5.84 -9.20 -0.46
C PHE A 176 -6.85 -8.35 0.31
N TYR A 177 -7.38 -8.89 1.41
CA TYR A 177 -8.38 -8.19 2.22
C TYR A 177 -8.06 -8.25 3.71
N SER A 178 -8.03 -7.08 4.34
CA SER A 178 -7.75 -6.93 5.77
C SER A 178 -8.47 -5.73 6.39
N TYR A 179 -8.20 -5.48 7.67
CA TYR A 179 -8.74 -4.38 8.46
C TYR A 179 -7.63 -3.50 9.02
N CYS A 180 -7.81 -2.19 8.99
CA CYS A 180 -6.99 -1.20 9.68
C CYS A 180 -7.87 -0.49 10.72
N SER A 181 -7.71 -0.85 12.00
CA SER A 181 -8.61 -0.38 13.07
C SER A 181 -8.58 1.15 13.24
N GLN A 182 -7.39 1.73 13.05
CA GLN A 182 -7.12 3.17 13.12
C GLN A 182 -7.17 3.84 11.74
N GLY A 183 -7.69 3.15 10.72
CA GLY A 183 -7.74 3.65 9.36
C GLY A 183 -8.52 4.96 9.25
N MET A 184 -7.93 5.93 8.55
CA MET A 184 -8.57 7.22 8.26
C MET A 184 -9.50 7.10 7.05
N GLY A 185 -10.69 7.70 7.12
CA GLY A 185 -11.68 7.71 6.03
C GLY A 185 -12.49 6.42 5.92
N GLU A 186 -13.16 6.24 4.79
CA GLU A 186 -14.10 5.13 4.57
C GLU A 186 -13.37 3.79 4.46
N CYS A 187 -12.39 3.69 3.56
CA CYS A 187 -11.57 2.51 3.36
C CYS A 187 -10.20 2.91 2.79
N SER A 188 -9.34 1.93 2.52
CA SER A 188 -8.11 2.15 1.76
C SER A 188 -7.87 0.99 0.83
N ALA A 189 -7.70 1.28 -0.46
CA ALA A 189 -7.45 0.26 -1.46
C ALA A 189 -6.29 0.66 -2.36
N LEU A 190 -5.47 -0.34 -2.69
CA LEU A 190 -4.42 -0.28 -3.70
C LEU A 190 -4.80 -1.24 -4.83
N VAL A 191 -4.96 -0.71 -6.04
CA VAL A 191 -5.30 -1.49 -7.23
C VAL A 191 -4.08 -1.54 -8.13
N SER A 192 -3.63 -2.75 -8.44
CA SER A 192 -2.58 -3.01 -9.40
C SER A 192 -3.20 -3.20 -10.78
N VAL A 193 -2.68 -2.46 -11.76
CA VAL A 193 -3.19 -2.39 -13.12
C VAL A 193 -2.02 -2.65 -14.07
N SER A 194 -2.15 -3.62 -14.97
CA SER A 194 -1.14 -3.84 -16.01
C SER A 194 -1.20 -2.74 -17.07
N ARG A 195 -0.04 -2.19 -17.43
CA ARG A 195 0.10 -1.20 -18.51
C ARG A 195 0.12 -1.82 -19.91
#